data_AF-A0A1E7EUR4-F1
#
_entry.id   AF-A0A1E7EUR4-F1
#
_cell.length_a   1.000
_cell.length_b   1.000
_cell.length_c   1.000
_cell.angle_alpha   90.00
_cell.angle_beta   90.00
_cell.angle_gamma   90.00
#
_symmetry.space_group_name_H-M   'P 1'
#
loop_
_entity.id
_entity.type
_entity.pdbx_description
1 polymer ?
#
loop_
_entity_poly.entity_id
_entity_poly.type
_entity_poly.pdbx_seq_one_letter_code
_entity_poly.pdbx_strand_id
1 'polypeptide(L)'
;MISKNASAATNKTASSRKFSSNPLEADRGKLGTSIHHNLSMTLAVLAPIYFLIPDSYSEGFFGQAFGVALAGNVSAHSWIGLNHVATDYVPKISKALLGPSRIAIAGMSVVTFLGLSRVSISSKGGIKGCIKGLWNPPSSK
;
A
#
# COMPACT_ATOMS: atom_id res chain seq x y z
N MET A 1 23.02 -66.59 12.41
CA MET A 1 22.74 -65.35 13.18
C MET A 1 22.48 -64.22 12.19
N ILE A 2 21.29 -63.59 12.30
CA ILE A 2 20.90 -62.23 11.85
C ILE A 2 20.85 -62.03 10.32
N SER A 3 19.70 -62.17 9.61
CA SER A 3 18.43 -61.40 9.57
C SER A 3 18.52 -59.99 8.95
N LYS A 4 17.58 -59.74 8.02
CA LYS A 4 17.43 -58.64 7.04
C LYS A 4 16.98 -57.29 7.64
N ASN A 5 16.96 -56.27 6.76
CA ASN A 5 16.16 -55.02 6.76
C ASN A 5 16.90 -53.77 7.31
N ALA A 6 16.77 -52.55 6.78
CA ALA A 6 15.87 -51.98 5.78
C ALA A 6 16.53 -50.76 5.11
N SER A 7 16.31 -50.60 3.81
CA SER A 7 16.51 -49.33 3.11
C SER A 7 15.61 -48.26 3.72
N ALA A 8 16.19 -47.26 4.38
CA ALA A 8 15.47 -46.10 4.87
C ALA A 8 15.13 -45.17 3.68
N ALA A 9 13.93 -45.33 3.13
CA ALA A 9 13.34 -44.38 2.20
C ALA A 9 13.22 -43.02 2.90
N THR A 10 14.09 -42.08 2.54
CA THR A 10 13.97 -40.69 2.94
C THR A 10 12.80 -40.08 2.16
N ASN A 11 11.61 -40.14 2.75
CA ASN A 11 10.46 -39.35 2.30
C ASN A 11 10.78 -37.86 2.50
N LYS A 12 11.42 -37.25 1.51
CA LYS A 12 11.34 -35.80 1.33
C LYS A 12 9.91 -35.50 0.91
N THR A 13 9.03 -35.33 1.89
CA THR A 13 7.76 -34.63 1.70
C THR A 13 8.11 -33.24 1.20
N ALA A 14 8.11 -33.10 -0.12
CA ALA A 14 8.04 -31.81 -0.78
C ALA A 14 6.73 -31.18 -0.30
N SER A 15 6.83 -30.41 0.78
CA SER A 15 5.79 -29.48 1.20
C SER A 15 5.56 -28.58 -0.01
N SER A 16 4.51 -28.88 -0.76
CA SER A 16 4.02 -27.98 -1.79
C SER A 16 3.68 -26.70 -1.05
N ARG A 17 4.54 -25.69 -1.20
CA ARG A 17 4.25 -24.32 -0.78
C ARG A 17 3.02 -23.91 -1.59
N LYS A 18 1.83 -24.16 -1.03
CA LYS A 18 0.59 -23.60 -1.54
C LYS A 18 0.79 -22.10 -1.52
N PHE A 19 1.03 -21.54 -2.70
CA PHE A 19 0.96 -20.11 -2.92
C PHE A 19 -0.51 -19.77 -2.75
N SER A 20 -0.96 -19.50 -1.51
CA SER A 20 -2.29 -18.96 -1.29
C SER A 20 -2.25 -17.52 -1.76
N SER A 21 -2.48 -17.33 -3.07
CA SER A 21 -2.64 -16.02 -3.68
C SER A 21 -4.01 -15.45 -3.29
N ASN A 22 -4.20 -15.17 -2.01
CA ASN A 22 -5.33 -14.35 -1.59
C ASN A 22 -4.91 -12.89 -1.79
N PRO A 23 -5.48 -12.17 -2.77
CA PRO A 23 -5.12 -10.77 -3.03
C PRO A 23 -5.44 -9.85 -1.85
N LEU A 24 -6.27 -10.32 -0.91
CA LEU A 24 -6.58 -9.67 0.37
C LEU A 24 -5.44 -9.78 1.40
N GLU A 25 -4.48 -10.68 1.18
CA GLU A 25 -3.30 -10.89 2.02
C GLU A 25 -2.09 -10.09 1.53
N ALA A 26 -2.28 -8.79 1.34
CA ALA A 26 -1.28 -7.89 0.73
C ALA A 26 0.03 -7.77 1.53
N ASP A 27 0.01 -8.10 2.82
CA ASP A 27 1.15 -8.14 3.74
C ASP A 27 1.92 -9.47 3.71
N ARG A 28 1.44 -10.50 2.99
CA ARG A 28 2.09 -11.82 2.99
C ARG A 28 3.16 -11.96 1.92
N GLY A 29 4.27 -12.57 2.35
CA GLY A 29 5.34 -13.05 1.48
C GLY A 29 6.32 -11.97 1.04
N LYS A 30 7.41 -12.42 0.40
CA LYS A 30 8.54 -11.58 -0.01
C LYS A 30 8.13 -10.48 -1.01
N LEU A 31 7.07 -10.73 -1.79
CA LEU A 31 6.56 -9.82 -2.81
C LEU A 31 5.79 -8.64 -2.20
N GLY A 32 4.89 -8.89 -1.23
CA GLY A 32 4.16 -7.82 -0.53
C GLY A 32 5.11 -6.88 0.22
N THR A 33 6.08 -7.44 0.95
CA THR A 33 7.10 -6.64 1.65
C THR A 33 8.00 -5.87 0.69
N SER A 34 8.42 -6.46 -0.43
CA SER A 34 9.23 -5.74 -1.43
C SER A 34 8.45 -4.61 -2.08
N ILE A 35 7.16 -4.81 -2.39
CA ILE A 35 6.29 -3.75 -2.91
C ILE A 35 6.17 -2.63 -1.89
N HIS A 36 5.94 -2.97 -0.61
CA HIS A 36 5.83 -1.98 0.46
C HIS A 36 7.09 -1.12 0.61
N HIS A 37 8.27 -1.74 0.57
CA HIS A 37 9.54 -1.01 0.59
C HIS A 37 9.72 -0.12 -0.65
N ASN A 38 9.38 -0.63 -1.84
CA ASN A 38 9.46 0.16 -3.07
C ASN A 38 8.51 1.35 -3.05
N LEU A 39 7.29 1.18 -2.52
CA LEU A 39 6.32 2.27 -2.33
C LEU A 39 6.85 3.30 -1.35
N SER A 40 7.45 2.85 -0.24
CA SER A 40 8.06 3.73 0.77
C SER A 40 9.21 4.55 0.18
N MET A 41 10.11 3.92 -0.58
CA MET A 41 11.21 4.59 -1.27
C MET A 41 10.70 5.54 -2.35
N THR A 42 9.70 5.12 -3.11
CA THR A 42 9.06 5.96 -4.10
C THR A 42 8.46 7.18 -3.41
N LEU A 43 7.78 7.04 -2.27
CA LEU A 43 7.18 8.17 -1.56
C LEU A 43 8.25 9.13 -1.01
N ALA A 44 9.35 8.59 -0.47
CA ALA A 44 10.48 9.37 0.04
C ALA A 44 11.13 10.26 -1.03
N VAL A 45 11.18 9.79 -2.28
CA VAL A 45 11.72 10.54 -3.42
C VAL A 45 10.66 11.43 -4.07
N LEU A 46 9.47 10.89 -4.27
CA LEU A 46 8.37 11.54 -4.99
C LEU A 46 7.85 12.76 -4.22
N ALA A 47 7.75 12.68 -2.88
CA ALA A 47 7.25 13.77 -2.06
C ALA A 47 8.08 15.06 -2.18
N PRO A 48 9.40 15.09 -1.92
CA PRO A 48 10.17 16.32 -2.06
C PRO A 48 10.15 16.84 -3.51
N ILE A 49 10.24 15.96 -4.51
CA ILE A 49 10.16 16.35 -5.92
C ILE A 49 8.82 17.05 -6.22
N TYR A 50 7.70 16.48 -5.76
CA TYR A 50 6.37 17.04 -5.99
C TYR A 50 6.23 18.46 -5.46
N PHE A 51 6.71 18.69 -4.24
CA PHE A 51 6.56 19.98 -3.57
C PHE A 51 7.54 21.04 -4.09
N LEU A 52 8.70 20.61 -4.61
CA LEU A 52 9.74 21.51 -5.13
C LEU A 52 9.58 21.87 -6.61
N ILE A 53 8.81 21.10 -7.39
CA ILE A 53 8.54 21.44 -8.79
C ILE A 53 7.82 22.80 -8.89
N PRO A 54 8.18 23.69 -9.85
CA PRO A 54 7.51 24.97 -10.03
C PRO A 54 6.02 24.83 -10.33
N ASP A 55 5.23 25.82 -9.91
CA ASP A 55 3.76 25.78 -10.05
C ASP A 55 3.32 25.73 -11.53
N SER A 56 4.13 26.27 -12.46
CA SER A 56 3.88 26.19 -13.90
C SER A 56 3.79 24.75 -14.44
N TYR A 57 4.46 23.79 -13.82
CA TYR A 57 4.41 22.37 -14.20
C TYR A 57 3.37 21.58 -13.39
N SER A 58 2.99 22.05 -12.20
CA SER A 58 2.04 21.34 -11.34
C SER A 58 0.56 21.64 -11.61
N GLU A 59 0.25 22.71 -12.35
CA GLU A 59 -1.13 23.07 -12.72
C GLU A 59 -1.60 22.41 -14.03
N GLY A 60 -0.71 21.74 -14.76
CA GLY A 60 -1.02 21.07 -16.03
C GLY A 60 -1.31 19.58 -15.89
N PHE A 61 -1.50 18.92 -17.03
CA PHE A 61 -1.71 17.46 -17.12
C PHE A 61 -0.63 16.65 -16.37
N PHE A 62 0.64 17.08 -16.45
CA PHE A 62 1.73 16.43 -15.74
C PHE A 62 1.57 16.52 -14.21
N GLY A 63 1.15 17.67 -13.68
CA GLY A 63 0.85 17.82 -12.26
C GLY A 63 -0.31 16.96 -11.79
N GLN A 64 -1.38 16.87 -12.58
CA GLN A 64 -2.52 16.00 -12.29
C GLN A 64 -2.12 14.52 -12.32
N ALA A 65 -1.40 14.07 -13.35
CA ALA A 65 -0.91 12.70 -13.46
C ALA A 65 0.02 12.33 -12.30
N PHE A 66 0.92 13.24 -11.93
CA PHE A 66 1.81 13.06 -10.80
C PHE A 66 1.05 13.04 -9.46
N GLY A 67 0.02 13.88 -9.31
CA GLY A 67 -0.88 13.86 -8.16
C GLY A 67 -1.64 12.53 -8.02
N VAL A 68 -2.12 11.98 -9.14
CA VAL A 68 -2.75 10.64 -9.17
C VAL A 68 -1.74 9.54 -8.85
N ALA A 69 -0.51 9.63 -9.35
CA ALA A 69 0.56 8.69 -9.01
C ALA A 69 0.91 8.74 -7.51
N LEU A 70 0.99 9.95 -6.94
CA LEU A 70 1.17 10.16 -5.51
C LEU A 70 0.00 9.58 -4.71
N ALA A 71 -1.24 9.83 -5.14
CA ALA A 71 -2.45 9.27 -4.53
C ALA A 71 -2.43 7.73 -4.55
N GLY A 72 -2.03 7.13 -5.67
CA GLY A 72 -1.87 5.69 -5.82
C GLY A 72 -0.83 5.12 -4.87
N ASN A 73 0.35 5.75 -4.79
CA ASN A 73 1.42 5.33 -3.89
C ASN A 73 1.00 5.43 -2.42
N VAL A 74 0.47 6.58 -1.99
CA VAL A 74 -0.03 6.77 -0.62
C VAL A 74 -1.09 5.73 -0.26
N SER A 75 -2.05 5.50 -1.15
CA SER A 75 -3.14 4.54 -0.90
C SER A 75 -2.63 3.10 -0.85
N ALA A 76 -1.72 2.72 -1.75
CA ALA A 76 -1.14 1.36 -1.77
C ALA A 76 -0.21 1.11 -0.56
N HIS A 77 0.61 2.09 -0.18
CA HIS A 77 1.45 2.03 1.02
C HIS A 77 0.58 1.86 2.27
N SER A 78 -0.48 2.66 2.38
CA SER A 78 -1.43 2.61 3.50
C SER A 78 -2.19 1.28 3.54
N TRP A 79 -2.59 0.73 2.39
CA TRP A 79 -3.26 -0.56 2.30
C TRP A 79 -2.40 -1.69 2.89
N ILE A 80 -1.14 -1.79 2.48
CA ILE A 80 -0.23 -2.85 2.97
C ILE A 80 0.11 -2.62 4.45
N GLY A 81 0.41 -1.38 4.85
CA GLY A 81 0.69 -1.03 6.24
C GLY A 81 -0.46 -1.36 7.19
N LEU A 82 -1.70 -1.04 6.81
CA LEU A 82 -2.87 -1.39 7.61
C LEU A 82 -3.14 -2.90 7.65
N ASN A 83 -2.80 -3.65 6.60
CA ASN A 83 -2.86 -5.12 6.65
C ASN A 83 -1.86 -5.71 7.66
N HIS A 84 -0.66 -5.14 7.78
CA HIS A 84 0.28 -5.52 8.86
C HIS A 84 -0.30 -5.25 10.24
N VAL A 85 -0.86 -4.06 10.47
CA VAL A 85 -1.54 -3.71 11.74
C VAL A 85 -2.70 -4.68 12.01
N ALA A 86 -3.52 -5.00 11.00
CA ALA A 86 -4.62 -5.95 11.16
C ALA A 86 -4.12 -7.34 11.57
N THR A 87 -3.05 -7.83 10.95
CA THR A 87 -2.44 -9.12 11.29
C THR A 87 -1.89 -9.15 12.72
N ASP A 88 -1.32 -8.03 13.20
CA ASP A 88 -0.70 -7.95 14.52
C ASP A 88 -1.72 -7.83 15.68
N TYR A 89 -2.88 -7.21 15.43
CA TYR A 89 -3.81 -6.86 16.50
C TYR A 89 -5.18 -7.56 16.41
N VAL A 90 -5.73 -7.82 15.22
CA VAL A 90 -7.08 -8.41 15.08
C VAL A 90 -7.16 -9.83 15.67
N PRO A 91 -6.18 -10.73 15.42
CA PRO A 91 -6.22 -12.08 15.99
C PRO A 91 -6.18 -12.14 17.52
N LYS A 92 -5.68 -11.08 18.18
CA LYS A 92 -5.66 -10.96 19.65
C LYS A 92 -7.05 -10.72 20.23
N ILE A 93 -7.97 -10.16 19.43
CA ILE A 93 -9.37 -9.93 19.80
C ILE A 93 -10.23 -11.09 19.29
N SER A 94 -10.15 -11.39 17.99
CA SER A 94 -10.86 -12.51 17.37
C SER A 94 -10.23 -12.87 16.02
N LYS A 95 -9.88 -14.14 15.86
CA LYS A 95 -9.33 -14.66 14.59
C LYS A 95 -10.33 -14.60 13.43
N ALA A 96 -11.63 -14.68 13.73
CA ALA A 96 -12.68 -14.64 12.71
C ALA A 96 -12.82 -13.26 12.05
N LEU A 97 -12.39 -12.19 12.74
CA LEU A 97 -12.50 -10.82 12.25
C LEU A 97 -11.41 -10.43 11.25
N LEU A 98 -10.34 -11.22 11.13
CA LEU A 98 -9.21 -10.87 10.28
C LEU A 98 -9.62 -10.72 8.80
N GLY A 99 -10.44 -11.63 8.28
CA GLY A 99 -10.96 -11.54 6.91
C GLY A 99 -11.79 -10.28 6.66
N PRO A 100 -12.86 -10.03 7.45
CA PRO A 100 -13.64 -8.79 7.37
C PRO A 100 -12.80 -7.51 7.51
N SER A 101 -11.83 -7.47 8.42
CA SER A 101 -10.94 -6.33 8.58
C SER A 101 -10.14 -6.03 7.31
N ARG A 102 -9.61 -7.06 6.64
CA ARG A 102 -8.86 -6.90 5.38
C ARG A 102 -9.74 -6.36 4.25
N ILE A 103 -10.99 -6.80 4.19
CA ILE A 103 -11.98 -6.28 3.23
C ILE A 103 -12.27 -4.80 3.52
N ALA A 104 -12.50 -4.43 4.78
CA ALA A 104 -12.73 -3.04 5.16
C ALA A 104 -11.53 -2.14 4.82
N ILE A 105 -10.31 -2.61 5.10
CA ILE A 105 -9.07 -1.89 4.77
C ILE A 105 -8.92 -1.74 3.25
N ALA A 106 -9.21 -2.78 2.46
CA ALA A 106 -9.18 -2.70 1.00
C ALA A 106 -10.21 -1.68 0.47
N GLY A 107 -11.44 -1.72 0.96
CA GLY A 107 -12.48 -0.75 0.59
C GLY A 107 -12.09 0.68 0.93
N MET A 108 -11.56 0.91 2.13
CA MET A 108 -11.08 2.23 2.57
C MET A 108 -9.91 2.72 1.70
N SER A 109 -9.02 1.83 1.29
CA SER A 109 -7.88 2.16 0.42
C SER A 109 -8.34 2.58 -0.98
N VAL A 110 -9.36 1.92 -1.53
CA VAL A 110 -9.98 2.31 -2.81
C VAL A 110 -10.65 3.68 -2.69
N VAL A 111 -11.44 3.91 -1.65
CA VAL A 111 -12.09 5.21 -1.41
C VAL A 111 -11.04 6.32 -1.27
N THR A 112 -9.95 6.05 -0.54
CA THR A 112 -8.84 7.01 -0.37
C THR A 112 -8.18 7.33 -1.70
N PHE A 113 -7.89 6.31 -2.51
CA PHE A 113 -7.30 6.50 -3.83
C PHE A 113 -8.19 7.35 -4.74
N LEU A 114 -9.49 7.04 -4.81
CA LEU A 114 -10.43 7.79 -5.63
C LEU A 114 -10.62 9.22 -5.13
N GLY A 115 -10.68 9.43 -3.82
CA GLY A 115 -10.78 10.75 -3.21
C GLY A 115 -9.57 11.63 -3.52
N LEU A 116 -8.36 11.12 -3.30
CA LEU A 116 -7.12 11.84 -3.58
C LEU A 116 -6.88 12.04 -5.09
N SER A 117 -7.27 11.07 -5.93
CA SER A 117 -7.21 11.21 -7.38
C SER A 117 -8.17 12.29 -7.88
N ARG A 118 -9.39 12.34 -7.33
CA ARG A 118 -10.35 13.40 -7.63
C ARG A 118 -9.81 14.77 -7.25
N VAL A 119 -9.22 14.92 -6.06
CA VAL A 119 -8.56 16.17 -5.65
C VAL A 119 -7.45 16.54 -6.63
N SER A 120 -6.64 15.57 -7.04
CA SER A 120 -5.52 15.80 -7.97
C SER A 120 -5.98 16.29 -9.35
N ILE A 121 -7.15 15.85 -9.83
CA ILE A 121 -7.66 16.19 -11.16
C ILE A 121 -8.55 17.43 -11.12
N SER A 122 -9.41 17.57 -10.11
CA SER A 122 -10.46 18.59 -10.08
C SER A 122 -10.07 19.87 -9.34
N SER A 123 -9.06 19.84 -8.47
CA SER A 123 -8.65 21.01 -7.67
C SER A 123 -7.48 21.75 -8.32
N LYS A 124 -7.49 23.09 -8.24
CA LYS A 124 -6.37 23.93 -8.69
C LYS A 124 -5.12 23.62 -7.87
N GLY A 125 -4.02 23.27 -8.53
CA GLY A 125 -2.78 22.78 -7.92
C GLY A 125 -2.84 21.38 -7.28
N GLY A 126 -3.97 20.66 -7.38
CA GLY A 126 -4.16 19.33 -6.82
C GLY A 126 -3.81 19.23 -5.33
N ILE A 127 -3.23 18.09 -4.93
CA ILE A 127 -2.82 17.82 -3.53
C ILE A 127 -1.82 18.89 -3.03
N LYS A 128 -0.89 19.34 -3.88
CA LYS A 128 0.10 20.37 -3.55
C LYS A 128 -0.58 21.71 -3.25
N GLY A 129 -1.53 22.10 -4.10
CA GLY A 129 -2.33 23.31 -3.95
C GLY A 129 -3.12 23.32 -2.65
N CYS A 130 -3.73 22.19 -2.28
CA CYS A 130 -4.42 22.04 -0.99
C CYS A 130 -3.47 22.28 0.19
N ILE A 131 -2.28 21.69 0.17
CA ILE A 131 -1.28 21.86 1.24
C ILE A 131 -0.76 23.30 1.28
N LYS A 132 -0.43 23.90 0.12
CA LYS A 132 0.01 25.29 0.05
C LYS A 132 -1.06 26.27 0.54
N GLY A 133 -2.33 26.03 0.20
CA GLY A 133 -3.46 26.84 0.65
C GLY A 133 -3.71 26.73 2.14
N LEU A 134 -3.48 25.55 2.73
CA LEU A 134 -3.52 25.36 4.18
C LEU A 134 -2.34 26.08 4.88
N TRP A 135 -1.15 26.02 4.28
CA TRP A 135 0.07 26.59 4.86
C TRP A 135 0.17 28.11 4.72
N ASN A 136 -0.39 28.66 3.64
CA ASN A 136 -0.45 30.10 3.36
C ASN A 136 -1.91 30.50 3.19
N PRO A 137 -2.69 30.57 4.28
CA PRO A 137 -4.10 30.95 4.19
C PRO A 137 -4.19 32.36 3.59
N PRO A 138 -5.18 32.63 2.73
CA PRO A 138 -5.41 33.98 2.24
C PRO A 138 -5.64 34.91 3.44
N SER A 139 -5.01 36.09 3.42
CA SER A 139 -5.24 37.10 4.46
C SER A 139 -6.74 37.30 4.61
N SER A 140 -7.26 37.11 5.82
CA SER A 140 -8.67 37.38 6.12
C SER A 140 -9.02 38.75 5.58
N LYS A 141 -10.04 38.83 4.73
CA LYS A 141 -10.71 40.10 4.49
C LYS A 141 -11.52 40.47 5.73
#